data_AF-A0A0G0K5P3-F1
#
_entry.id   AF-A0A0G0K5P3-F1
#
_cell.length_a   1.000
_cell.length_b   1.000
_cell.length_c   1.000
_cell.angle_alpha   90.00
_cell.angle_beta   90.00
_cell.angle_gamma   90.00
#
_symmetry.space_group_name_H-M   'P 1'
#
loop_
_entity.id
_entity.type
_entity.pdbx_description
1 polymer ?
#
loop_
_entity_poly.entity_id
_entity_poly.type
_entity_poly.pdbx_seq_one_letter_code
_entity_poly.pdbx_strand_id
1 'polypeptide(L)'
;MVLYYANILLKNQNPFVFKNINFMELFNALGLNVKTLLAQLINFAVLFFVLYRFGYRPMLKFLDERKEKIEKGITDAEKAQEKLIQMTEDEKNIIKEARKEALVMIEKAKNDAGEKRNDILKKAKEEIGKVIDIEKAKMQIEKAETLKEIKREAAELIIVAMEKVLEARLGDKNDKELIKKIVKDLQ
;
A
#
# COMPACT_ATOMS: atom_id res chain seq x y z
N MET A 1 128.56 12.79 46.39
CA MET A 1 127.85 12.12 45.27
C MET A 1 126.51 11.52 45.70
N VAL A 2 126.36 10.93 46.89
CA VAL A 2 125.07 10.40 47.40
C VAL A 2 124.05 11.50 47.78
N LEU A 3 124.50 12.67 48.23
CA LEU A 3 123.60 13.79 48.60
C LEU A 3 123.06 14.60 47.40
N TYR A 4 123.62 14.43 46.19
CA TYR A 4 123.14 15.13 44.97
C TYR A 4 121.96 14.41 44.32
N TYR A 5 121.88 13.08 44.44
CA TYR A 5 120.76 12.29 43.93
C TYR A 5 119.52 12.30 44.85
N ALA A 6 119.68 12.58 46.15
CA ALA A 6 118.56 12.72 47.07
C ALA A 6 117.68 13.95 46.74
N ASN A 7 118.22 14.97 46.09
CA ASN A 7 117.51 16.19 45.73
C ASN A 7 116.72 16.11 44.41
N ILE A 8 116.84 14.98 43.67
CA ILE A 8 116.13 14.75 42.41
C ILE A 8 114.88 13.85 42.59
N LEU A 9 114.74 13.18 43.75
CA LEU A 9 113.62 12.27 44.04
C LEU A 9 112.53 12.84 44.97
N LEU A 10 112.68 14.08 45.46
CA LEU A 10 111.63 14.82 46.15
C LEU A 10 110.99 15.92 45.27
N LYS A 11 111.11 15.81 43.95
CA LYS A 11 110.43 16.66 42.97
C LYS A 11 109.45 15.87 42.10
N ASN A 12 108.71 14.94 42.71
CA ASN A 12 107.57 14.30 42.04
C ASN A 12 106.54 13.76 43.05
N GLN A 13 105.95 14.67 43.83
CA GLN A 13 104.56 14.53 44.19
C GLN A 13 103.83 15.73 43.61
N ASN A 14 103.20 15.53 42.45
CA ASN A 14 101.96 16.23 42.15
C ASN A 14 100.87 15.47 42.93
N PRO A 15 100.47 15.87 44.14
CA PRO A 15 99.15 15.49 44.60
C PRO A 15 98.18 16.12 43.60
N PHE A 16 97.20 15.35 43.14
CA PHE A 16 96.03 15.80 42.40
C PHE A 16 95.69 17.27 42.71
N VAL A 17 96.19 18.19 41.89
CA VAL A 17 95.74 19.58 41.94
C VAL A 17 94.40 19.53 41.22
N PHE A 18 93.32 19.34 41.97
CA PHE A 18 92.00 19.76 41.54
C PHE A 18 92.12 21.26 41.27
N LYS A 19 92.50 21.61 40.03
CA LYS A 19 92.29 22.95 39.47
C LYS A 19 90.85 23.27 39.82
N ASN A 20 90.61 24.39 40.51
CA ASN A 20 89.26 24.93 40.66
C ASN A 20 88.68 25.02 39.24
N ILE A 21 87.89 24.01 38.87
CA ILE A 21 87.18 24.01 37.60
C ILE A 21 86.15 25.10 37.79
N ASN A 22 86.47 26.30 37.31
CA ASN A 22 85.46 27.30 37.10
C ASN A 22 84.39 26.62 36.24
N PHE A 23 83.16 26.52 36.74
CA PHE A 23 82.04 25.89 36.05
C PHE A 23 81.92 26.40 34.59
N MET A 24 82.33 27.65 34.37
CA MET A 24 82.49 28.29 33.06
C MET A 24 83.51 27.61 32.11
N GLU A 25 84.64 27.11 32.59
CA GLU A 25 85.62 26.36 31.77
C GLU A 25 85.09 24.98 31.39
N LEU A 26 84.31 24.33 32.26
CA LEU A 26 83.67 23.05 31.96
C LEU A 26 82.57 23.19 30.90
N PHE A 27 81.74 24.24 30.99
CA PHE A 27 80.74 24.56 29.97
C PHE A 27 81.36 24.84 28.60
N ASN A 28 82.46 25.58 28.56
CA ASN A 28 83.16 25.87 27.30
C ASN A 28 83.89 24.65 26.73
N ALA A 29 84.50 23.79 27.56
CA ALA A 29 85.17 22.56 27.13
C ALA A 29 84.20 21.47 26.63
N LEU A 30 82.95 21.47 27.12
CA LEU A 30 81.84 20.67 26.59
C LEU A 30 81.22 21.26 25.31
N GLY A 31 81.74 22.39 24.80
CA GLY A 31 81.18 23.10 23.64
C GLY A 31 79.83 23.78 23.91
N LEU A 32 79.40 23.84 25.18
CA LEU A 32 78.09 24.36 25.58
C LEU A 32 78.14 25.89 25.70
N ASN A 33 78.05 26.54 24.55
CA ASN A 33 77.77 27.96 24.47
C ASN A 33 76.31 28.23 24.81
N VAL A 34 76.04 29.01 25.87
CA VAL A 34 74.67 29.41 26.29
C VAL A 34 73.87 30.01 25.13
N LYS A 35 74.53 30.76 24.24
CA LYS A 35 73.93 31.30 23.01
C LYS A 35 73.47 30.20 22.04
N THR A 36 74.30 29.18 21.82
CA THR A 36 73.98 28.04 20.93
C THR A 36 72.87 27.18 21.52
N LEU A 37 72.87 26.98 22.83
CA LEU A 37 71.85 26.22 23.54
C LEU A 37 70.49 26.93 23.48
N LEU A 38 70.47 28.26 23.65
CA LEU A 38 69.26 29.07 23.47
C LEU A 38 68.75 29.02 22.02
N ALA A 39 69.65 29.14 21.03
CA ALA A 39 69.29 29.02 19.62
C ALA A 39 68.72 27.63 19.27
N GLN A 40 69.26 26.56 19.84
CA GLN A 40 68.77 25.19 19.65
C GLN A 40 67.41 24.98 20.32
N LEU A 41 67.19 25.55 21.51
CA LEU A 41 65.90 25.52 22.19
C LEU A 41 64.82 26.24 21.38
N ILE A 42 65.14 27.41 20.81
CA ILE A 42 64.23 28.16 19.94
C ILE A 42 63.91 27.33 18.68
N ASN A 43 64.90 26.72 18.04
CA ASN A 43 64.68 25.87 16.87
C ASN A 43 63.78 24.67 17.20
N PHE A 44 64.05 23.98 18.32
CA PHE A 44 63.20 22.89 18.80
C PHE A 44 61.77 23.37 19.10
N ALA A 45 61.60 24.53 19.73
CA ALA A 45 60.29 25.11 20.02
C ALA A 45 59.50 25.44 18.74
N VAL A 46 60.17 25.99 17.72
CA VAL A 46 59.56 26.24 16.40
C VAL A 46 59.13 24.95 15.74
N LEU A 47 60.01 23.93 15.70
CA LEU A 47 59.69 22.62 15.14
C LEU A 47 58.54 21.93 15.89
N PHE A 48 58.57 21.97 17.23
CA PHE A 48 57.51 21.44 18.07
C PHE A 48 56.17 22.14 17.80
N PHE A 49 56.17 23.46 17.67
CA PHE A 49 54.96 24.23 17.36
C PHE A 49 54.39 23.85 15.99
N VAL A 50 55.25 23.69 14.97
CA VAL A 50 54.84 23.22 13.64
C VAL A 50 54.26 21.82 13.73
N LEU A 51 54.92 20.89 14.40
CA LEU A 51 54.44 19.50 14.52
C LEU A 51 53.14 19.40 15.32
N TYR A 52 53.00 20.19 16.39
CA TYR A 52 51.76 20.25 17.16
C TYR A 52 50.60 20.80 16.33
N ARG A 53 50.84 21.89 15.59
CA ARG A 53 49.81 22.58 14.80
C ARG A 53 49.41 21.82 13.53
N PHE A 54 50.37 21.19 12.85
CA PHE A 54 50.20 20.53 11.55
C PHE A 54 50.17 19.00 11.60
N GLY A 55 50.70 18.36 12.64
CA GLY A 55 50.70 16.90 12.79
C GLY A 55 49.64 16.45 13.80
N TYR A 56 49.80 16.88 15.06
CA TYR A 56 48.97 16.38 16.16
C TYR A 56 47.49 16.78 16.02
N ARG A 57 47.22 18.07 15.76
CA ARG A 57 45.84 18.58 15.65
C ARG A 57 45.02 17.94 14.52
N PRO A 58 45.50 17.84 13.26
CA PRO A 58 44.72 17.19 12.21
C PRO A 58 44.60 15.68 12.40
N MET A 59 45.59 15.02 13.01
CA MET A 59 45.51 13.58 13.32
C MET A 59 44.39 13.28 14.31
N LEU A 60 44.28 14.06 15.40
CA LEU A 60 43.15 13.93 16.33
C LEU A 60 41.82 14.19 15.66
N LYS A 61 41.72 15.25 14.85
CA LYS A 61 40.51 15.57 14.10
C LYS A 61 40.05 14.39 13.22
N PHE A 62 40.97 13.75 12.51
CA PHE A 62 40.66 12.58 11.68
C PHE A 62 40.18 11.37 12.51
N LEU A 63 40.75 11.15 13.69
CA LEU A 63 40.29 10.09 14.60
C LEU A 63 38.90 10.38 15.15
N ASP A 64 38.61 11.62 15.52
CA ASP A 64 37.29 12.06 15.99
C ASP A 64 36.25 11.91 14.88
N GLU A 65 36.54 12.38 13.66
CA GLU A 65 35.67 12.20 12.48
C GLU A 65 35.39 10.72 12.19
N ARG A 66 36.41 9.85 12.31
CA ARG A 66 36.24 8.40 12.14
C ARG A 66 35.36 7.81 13.23
N LYS A 67 35.56 8.22 14.49
CA LYS A 67 34.74 7.75 15.62
C LYS A 67 33.29 8.17 15.42
N GLU A 68 33.03 9.43 15.11
CA GLU A 68 31.69 9.97 14.86
C GLU A 68 31.00 9.24 13.70
N LYS A 69 31.72 8.99 12.60
CA LYS A 69 31.17 8.27 11.45
C LYS A 69 30.78 6.82 11.78
N ILE A 70 31.59 6.13 12.59
CA ILE A 70 31.30 4.76 13.03
C ILE A 70 30.10 4.75 13.97
N GLU A 71 30.09 5.63 14.97
CA GLU A 71 28.99 5.75 15.93
C GLU A 71 27.67 6.06 15.22
N LYS A 72 27.68 7.06 14.33
CA LYS A 72 26.53 7.40 13.50
C LYS A 72 26.10 6.22 12.62
N GLY A 73 27.05 5.51 12.00
CA GLY A 73 26.73 4.35 11.17
C GLY A 73 26.06 3.21 11.96
N ILE A 74 26.49 2.97 13.20
CA ILE A 74 25.87 1.98 14.09
C ILE A 74 24.46 2.43 14.49
N THR A 75 24.31 3.68 14.95
CA THR A 75 23.00 4.21 15.33
C THR A 75 22.01 4.25 14.16
N ASP A 76 22.47 4.62 12.96
CA ASP A 76 21.63 4.63 11.76
C ASP A 76 21.22 3.21 11.36
N ALA A 77 22.12 2.22 11.52
CA ALA A 77 21.79 0.81 11.28
C ALA A 77 20.78 0.25 12.29
N GLU A 78 20.94 0.55 13.58
CA GLU A 78 19.98 0.18 14.62
C GLU A 78 18.59 0.78 14.35
N LYS A 79 18.53 2.08 14.03
CA LYS A 79 17.28 2.76 13.65
C LYS A 79 16.66 2.18 12.39
N ALA A 80 17.47 1.83 11.40
CA ALA A 80 16.97 1.19 10.18
C ALA A 80 16.37 -0.18 10.48
N GLN A 81 17.00 -0.96 11.37
CA GLN A 81 16.49 -2.26 11.80
C GLN A 81 15.19 -2.13 12.60
N GLU A 82 15.11 -1.20 13.54
CA GLU A 82 13.89 -0.93 14.30
C GLU A 82 12.74 -0.50 13.37
N LYS A 83 13.03 0.42 12.44
CA LYS A 83 12.04 0.87 11.45
C LYS A 83 11.58 -0.26 10.54
N LEU A 84 12.48 -1.18 10.14
CA LEU A 84 12.12 -2.34 9.34
C LEU A 84 11.16 -3.27 10.10
N ILE A 85 11.42 -3.50 11.40
CA ILE A 85 10.54 -4.30 12.26
C ILE A 85 9.17 -3.64 12.37
N GLN A 86 9.12 -2.34 12.66
CA GLN A 86 7.86 -1.58 12.74
C GLN A 86 7.08 -1.64 11.42
N MET A 87 7.74 -1.39 10.28
CA MET A 87 7.10 -1.47 8.96
C MET A 87 6.56 -2.88 8.66
N THR A 88 7.27 -3.92 9.09
CA THR A 88 6.82 -5.32 8.92
C THR A 88 5.59 -5.63 9.78
N GLU A 89 5.53 -5.09 11.01
CA GLU A 89 4.36 -5.22 11.87
C GLU A 89 3.16 -4.45 11.33
N ASP A 90 3.37 -3.22 10.86
CA ASP A 90 2.36 -2.39 10.23
C ASP A 90 1.81 -3.07 8.96
N GLU A 91 2.68 -3.62 8.11
CA GLU A 91 2.27 -4.37 6.91
C GLU A 91 1.37 -5.56 7.28
N LYS A 92 1.76 -6.34 8.29
CA LYS A 92 0.94 -7.46 8.78
C LYS A 92 -0.42 -7.00 9.28
N ASN A 93 -0.47 -5.87 10.00
CA ASN A 93 -1.71 -5.29 10.51
C ASN A 93 -2.60 -4.80 9.36
N ILE A 94 -2.03 -4.09 8.37
CA ILE A 94 -2.74 -3.63 7.18
C ILE A 94 -3.33 -4.82 6.41
N ILE A 95 -2.55 -5.88 6.17
CA ILE A 95 -3.04 -7.08 5.48
C ILE A 95 -4.17 -7.75 6.28
N LYS A 96 -4.06 -7.79 7.61
CA LYS A 96 -5.10 -8.37 8.47
C LYS A 96 -6.40 -7.57 8.41
N GLU A 97 -6.34 -6.25 8.53
CA GLU A 97 -7.52 -5.39 8.44
C GLU A 97 -8.13 -5.42 7.02
N ALA A 98 -7.30 -5.38 5.97
CA ALA A 98 -7.78 -5.50 4.59
C ALA A 98 -8.53 -6.82 4.35
N ARG A 99 -8.04 -7.95 4.92
CA ARG A 99 -8.76 -9.24 4.85
C ARG A 99 -10.08 -9.20 5.60
N LYS A 100 -10.13 -8.57 6.77
CA LYS A 100 -11.36 -8.41 7.56
C LYS A 100 -12.39 -7.56 6.82
N GLU A 101 -11.98 -6.43 6.26
CA GLU A 101 -12.83 -5.57 5.44
C GLU A 101 -13.35 -6.30 4.20
N ALA A 102 -12.50 -7.08 3.52
CA ALA A 102 -12.91 -7.89 2.38
C ALA A 102 -13.98 -8.92 2.76
N LEU A 103 -13.85 -9.59 3.90
CA LEU A 103 -14.86 -10.53 4.39
C LEU A 103 -16.20 -9.83 4.67
N VAL A 104 -16.15 -8.67 5.34
CA VAL A 104 -17.35 -7.85 5.60
C VAL A 104 -18.01 -7.40 4.29
N MET A 105 -17.22 -6.98 3.30
CA MET A 105 -17.72 -6.59 1.99
C MET A 105 -18.39 -7.76 1.26
N ILE A 106 -17.80 -8.95 1.30
CA ILE A 106 -18.37 -10.16 0.70
C ILE A 106 -19.69 -10.55 1.38
N GLU A 107 -19.73 -10.49 2.71
CA GLU A 107 -20.95 -10.80 3.47
C GLU A 107 -22.07 -9.82 3.15
N LYS A 108 -21.76 -8.51 3.13
CA LYS A 108 -22.70 -7.48 2.71
C LYS A 108 -23.21 -7.71 1.29
N ALA A 109 -22.31 -7.99 0.34
CA ALA A 109 -22.69 -8.25 -1.05
C ALA A 109 -23.61 -9.48 -1.18
N LYS A 110 -23.37 -10.55 -0.39
CA LYS A 110 -24.26 -11.72 -0.35
C LYS A 110 -25.64 -11.39 0.19
N ASN A 111 -25.71 -10.59 1.26
CA ASN A 111 -26.98 -10.16 1.85
C ASN A 111 -27.76 -9.28 0.86
N ASP A 112 -27.11 -8.26 0.29
CA ASP A 112 -27.70 -7.36 -0.71
C ASP A 112 -28.20 -8.16 -1.94
N ALA A 113 -27.43 -9.15 -2.41
CA ALA A 113 -27.84 -10.02 -3.50
C ALA A 113 -29.06 -10.90 -3.15
N GLY A 114 -29.12 -11.40 -1.91
CA GLY A 114 -30.25 -12.17 -1.39
C GLY A 114 -31.52 -11.32 -1.32
N GLU A 115 -31.43 -10.12 -0.77
CA GLU A 115 -32.54 -9.16 -0.74
C GLU A 115 -33.01 -8.79 -2.15
N LYS A 116 -32.07 -8.50 -3.05
CA LYS A 116 -32.39 -8.15 -4.44
C LYS A 116 -33.07 -9.30 -5.17
N ARG A 117 -32.63 -10.53 -4.95
CA ARG A 117 -33.27 -11.73 -5.50
C ARG A 117 -34.71 -11.85 -4.99
N ASN A 118 -34.95 -11.63 -3.71
CA ASN A 118 -36.29 -11.68 -3.13
C ASN A 118 -37.21 -10.58 -3.69
N ASP A 119 -36.70 -9.36 -3.85
CA ASP A 119 -37.43 -8.24 -4.47
C ASP A 119 -37.80 -8.55 -5.93
N ILE A 120 -36.86 -9.08 -6.72
CA ILE A 120 -37.11 -9.49 -8.11
C ILE A 120 -38.17 -10.60 -8.16
N LEU A 121 -38.07 -11.63 -7.32
CA LEU A 121 -39.06 -12.71 -7.29
C LEU A 121 -40.45 -12.21 -6.88
N LYS A 122 -40.52 -11.27 -5.94
CA LYS A 122 -41.78 -10.65 -5.53
C LYS A 122 -42.41 -9.87 -6.68
N LYS A 123 -41.64 -9.00 -7.33
CA LYS A 123 -42.10 -8.21 -8.49
C LYS A 123 -42.54 -9.10 -9.64
N ALA A 124 -41.77 -10.15 -9.95
CA ALA A 124 -42.13 -11.11 -10.99
C ALA A 124 -43.47 -11.80 -10.67
N LYS A 125 -43.71 -12.21 -9.42
CA LYS A 125 -45.00 -12.79 -9.01
C LYS A 125 -46.16 -11.80 -9.14
N GLU A 126 -45.94 -10.55 -8.75
CA GLU A 126 -46.94 -9.48 -8.88
C GLU A 126 -47.27 -9.20 -10.35
N GLU A 127 -46.26 -9.13 -11.22
CA GLU A 127 -46.43 -8.94 -12.66
C GLU A 127 -47.15 -10.12 -13.32
N ILE A 128 -46.75 -11.36 -13.00
CA ILE A 128 -47.43 -12.57 -13.46
C ILE A 128 -48.90 -12.55 -13.02
N GLY A 129 -49.18 -12.18 -11.77
CA GLY A 129 -50.55 -12.04 -11.27
C GLY A 129 -51.37 -11.07 -12.11
N LYS A 130 -50.83 -9.88 -12.39
CA LYS A 130 -51.49 -8.88 -13.26
C LYS A 130 -51.75 -9.41 -14.67
N VAL A 131 -50.78 -10.11 -15.27
CA VAL A 131 -50.95 -10.71 -16.60
C VAL A 131 -52.05 -11.76 -16.59
N ILE A 132 -52.10 -12.64 -15.58
CA ILE A 132 -53.16 -13.65 -15.43
C ILE A 132 -54.54 -12.99 -15.30
N ASP A 133 -54.65 -11.92 -14.52
CA ASP A 133 -55.93 -11.22 -14.33
C ASP A 133 -56.40 -10.54 -15.61
N ILE A 134 -55.49 -9.91 -16.36
CA ILE A 134 -55.77 -9.34 -17.68
C ILE A 134 -56.22 -10.43 -18.67
N GLU A 135 -55.51 -11.55 -18.75
CA GLU A 135 -55.86 -12.65 -19.66
C GLU A 135 -57.19 -13.31 -19.28
N LYS A 136 -57.50 -13.45 -17.98
CA LYS A 136 -58.81 -13.92 -17.53
C LYS A 136 -59.93 -12.97 -17.96
N ALA A 137 -59.74 -11.67 -17.82
CA ALA A 137 -60.72 -10.67 -18.26
C ALA A 137 -60.94 -10.75 -19.77
N LYS A 138 -59.85 -10.85 -20.55
CA LYS A 138 -59.90 -11.01 -22.01
C LYS A 138 -60.62 -12.29 -22.42
N MET A 139 -60.33 -13.42 -21.79
CA MET A 139 -60.97 -14.71 -22.06
C MET A 139 -62.47 -14.68 -21.76
N GLN A 140 -62.91 -13.93 -20.74
CA GLN A 140 -64.34 -13.77 -20.46
C GLN A 140 -65.05 -12.97 -21.56
N ILE A 141 -64.40 -11.91 -22.07
CA ILE A 141 -64.93 -11.10 -23.19
C ILE A 141 -65.02 -11.96 -24.44
N GLU A 142 -63.94 -12.65 -24.80
CA GLU A 142 -63.88 -13.52 -25.99
C GLU A 142 -64.95 -14.63 -25.91
N LYS A 143 -65.13 -15.27 -24.76
CA LYS A 143 -66.20 -16.27 -24.56
C LYS A 143 -67.60 -15.68 -24.77
N ALA A 144 -67.84 -14.46 -24.32
CA ALA A 144 -69.12 -13.79 -24.53
C ALA A 144 -69.35 -13.48 -26.02
N GLU A 145 -68.31 -13.05 -26.73
CA GLU A 145 -68.34 -12.82 -28.18
C GLU A 145 -68.57 -14.12 -28.96
N THR A 146 -67.82 -15.19 -28.68
CA THR A 146 -68.02 -16.51 -29.31
C THR A 146 -69.43 -17.04 -29.07
N LEU A 147 -69.98 -16.89 -27.85
CA LEU A 147 -71.36 -17.32 -27.58
C LEU A 147 -72.39 -16.50 -28.36
N LYS A 148 -72.12 -15.21 -28.60
CA LYS A 148 -72.99 -14.35 -29.42
C LYS A 148 -72.94 -14.79 -30.89
N GLU A 149 -71.75 -15.10 -31.41
CA GLU A 149 -71.58 -15.62 -32.78
C GLU A 149 -72.29 -16.97 -32.96
N ILE A 150 -72.10 -17.92 -32.03
CA ILE A 150 -72.77 -19.23 -32.06
C ILE A 150 -74.30 -19.06 -32.07
N LYS A 151 -74.85 -18.15 -31.25
CA LYS A 151 -76.29 -17.87 -31.25
C LYS A 151 -76.79 -17.33 -32.59
N ARG A 152 -76.00 -16.47 -33.24
CA ARG A 152 -76.33 -15.94 -34.58
C ARG A 152 -76.32 -17.05 -35.63
N GLU A 153 -75.26 -17.86 -35.67
CA GLU A 153 -75.16 -18.98 -36.61
C GLU A 153 -76.27 -20.03 -36.38
N ALA A 154 -76.62 -20.30 -35.13
CA ALA A 154 -77.73 -21.20 -34.80
C ALA A 154 -79.08 -20.65 -35.29
N ALA A 155 -79.33 -19.36 -35.12
CA ALA A 155 -80.54 -18.71 -35.64
C ALA A 155 -80.62 -18.79 -37.17
N GLU A 156 -79.51 -18.51 -37.87
CA GLU A 156 -79.42 -18.66 -39.33
C GLU A 156 -79.69 -20.11 -39.77
N LEU A 157 -79.13 -21.10 -39.09
CA LEU A 157 -79.35 -22.52 -39.41
C LEU A 157 -80.82 -22.94 -39.19
N ILE A 158 -81.45 -22.45 -38.11
CA ILE A 158 -82.87 -22.70 -37.83
C ILE A 158 -83.75 -22.10 -38.93
N ILE A 159 -83.45 -20.89 -39.38
CA ILE A 159 -84.17 -20.24 -40.50
C ILE A 159 -84.08 -21.11 -41.75
N VAL A 160 -82.87 -21.54 -42.13
CA VAL A 160 -82.66 -22.41 -43.31
C VAL A 160 -83.40 -23.75 -43.17
N ALA A 161 -83.41 -24.33 -41.97
CA ALA A 161 -84.13 -25.58 -41.71
C ALA A 161 -85.66 -25.39 -41.82
N MET A 162 -86.20 -24.29 -41.29
CA MET A 162 -87.63 -23.96 -41.37
C MET A 162 -88.06 -23.68 -42.81
N GLU A 163 -87.27 -22.94 -43.59
CA GLU A 163 -87.50 -22.73 -45.03
C GLU A 163 -87.65 -24.08 -45.75
N LYS A 164 -86.73 -25.02 -45.50
CA LYS A 164 -86.73 -26.33 -46.15
C LYS A 164 -87.89 -27.22 -45.73
N VAL A 165 -88.30 -27.18 -44.45
CA VAL A 165 -89.48 -27.92 -43.95
C VAL A 165 -90.78 -27.35 -44.52
N LEU A 166 -90.90 -26.02 -44.58
CA LEU A 166 -92.09 -25.35 -45.12
C LEU A 166 -92.20 -25.59 -46.63
N GLU A 167 -91.09 -25.53 -47.38
CA GLU A 167 -91.06 -25.86 -48.81
C GLU A 167 -91.47 -27.31 -49.09
N ALA A 168 -91.13 -28.25 -48.20
CA ALA A 168 -91.53 -29.65 -48.33
C ALA A 168 -93.00 -29.93 -48.01
N ARG A 169 -93.69 -29.04 -47.26
CA ARG A 169 -95.10 -29.21 -46.87
C ARG A 169 -96.08 -28.37 -47.67
N LEU A 170 -95.66 -27.26 -48.23
CA LEU A 170 -96.54 -26.31 -48.93
C LEU A 170 -96.39 -26.50 -50.45
N GLY A 171 -97.45 -27.03 -51.06
CA GLY A 171 -97.48 -27.45 -52.46
C GLY A 171 -97.85 -26.36 -53.47
N ASP A 172 -98.03 -25.10 -53.05
CA ASP A 172 -98.55 -24.04 -53.91
C ASP A 172 -97.64 -22.80 -54.01
N LYS A 173 -97.62 -22.15 -55.19
CA LYS A 173 -96.68 -21.06 -55.52
C LYS A 173 -96.83 -19.82 -54.65
N ASN A 174 -98.01 -19.57 -54.09
CA ASN A 174 -98.30 -18.41 -53.23
C ASN A 174 -97.65 -18.50 -51.84
N ASP A 175 -97.36 -19.71 -51.36
CA ASP A 175 -96.78 -19.92 -50.02
C ASP A 175 -95.28 -19.58 -49.99
N LYS A 176 -94.58 -19.68 -51.13
CA LYS A 176 -93.16 -19.34 -51.24
C LYS A 176 -92.87 -17.85 -51.04
N GLU A 177 -93.77 -16.95 -51.45
CA GLU A 177 -93.61 -15.50 -51.22
C GLU A 177 -93.86 -15.11 -49.76
N LEU A 178 -94.83 -15.75 -49.10
CA LEU A 178 -95.12 -15.54 -47.67
C LEU A 178 -93.95 -15.98 -46.79
N ILE A 179 -93.33 -17.14 -47.09
CA ILE A 179 -92.13 -17.62 -46.38
C ILE A 179 -90.99 -16.61 -46.50
N LYS A 180 -90.70 -16.13 -47.72
CA LYS A 180 -89.65 -15.13 -47.94
C LYS A 180 -89.87 -13.84 -47.14
N LYS A 181 -91.12 -13.45 -46.94
CA LYS A 181 -91.49 -12.25 -46.17
C LYS A 181 -91.32 -12.46 -44.67
N ILE A 182 -91.76 -13.61 -44.15
CA ILE A 182 -91.64 -13.97 -42.72
C ILE A 182 -90.17 -14.17 -42.33
N VAL A 183 -89.38 -14.84 -43.18
CA VAL A 183 -87.94 -15.02 -42.94
C VAL A 183 -87.21 -13.68 -42.93
N LYS A 184 -87.58 -12.76 -43.83
CA LYS A 184 -86.99 -11.42 -43.89
C LYS A 184 -87.36 -10.53 -42.70
N ASP A 185 -88.52 -10.73 -42.09
CA ASP A 185 -88.95 -10.02 -40.87
C ASP A 185 -88.28 -10.58 -39.59
N LEU A 186 -87.64 -11.76 -39.66
CA LEU A 186 -86.92 -12.41 -38.55
C LEU A 186 -85.40 -12.16 -38.57
N GLN A 187 -84.88 -11.56 -39.64
CA GLN A 187 -83.48 -11.10 -39.75
C GLN A 187 -83.30 -9.70 -39.19
#